data_AF-A0A3N6AM70-F1
#
_entry.id   AF-A0A3N6AM70-F1
#
_cell.length_a   1.000
_cell.length_b   1.000
_cell.length_c   1.000
_cell.angle_alpha   90.00
_cell.angle_beta   90.00
_cell.angle_gamma   90.00
#
_symmetry.space_group_name_H-M   'P 1'
#
loop_
_entity.id
_entity.type
_entity.pdbx_description
1 polymer ?
#
loop_
_entity_poly.entity_id
_entity_poly.type
_entity_poly.pdbx_seq_one_letter_code
_entity_poly.pdbx_strand_id
1 'polypeptide(L)' 'MHRVAVFLLFLAAGSLSSLAQIDPAGHWEGAINTPGTELGIIVELKQEAGVLVGTISIPAQGLKAMPLANVK' A
#
# COMPACT_ATOMS: atom_id res chain seq x y z
N MET A 1 -8.42 20.93 49.36
CA MET A 1 -8.57 19.60 48.73
C MET A 1 -9.21 19.64 47.32
N HIS A 2 -9.26 20.79 46.63
CA HIS A 2 -9.86 20.89 45.27
C HIS A 2 -8.84 21.12 44.12
N ARG A 3 -7.55 21.35 44.43
CA ARG A 3 -6.53 21.66 43.42
C ARG A 3 -5.79 20.43 42.86
N VAL A 4 -5.98 19.27 43.47
CA VAL A 4 -5.34 17.99 43.06
C VAL A 4 -6.19 17.25 42.02
N ALA A 5 -7.52 17.37 42.09
CA ALA A 5 -8.44 16.69 41.17
C ALA A 5 -8.38 17.21 39.72
N VAL A 6 -8.03 18.50 39.53
CA VAL A 6 -7.95 19.11 38.19
C VAL A 6 -6.69 18.65 37.43
N PHE A 7 -5.64 18.21 38.14
CA PHE A 7 -4.38 17.83 37.51
C PHE A 7 -4.38 16.41 36.92
N LEU A 8 -5.34 15.57 37.32
CA LEU A 8 -5.46 14.18 36.85
C LEU A 8 -6.28 14.01 35.57
N LEU A 9 -6.98 15.05 35.11
CA LEU A 9 -7.84 14.97 33.91
C LEU A 9 -7.11 15.28 32.59
N PHE A 10 -5.83 15.65 32.63
CA PHE A 10 -5.05 16.01 31.44
C PHE A 10 -4.24 14.85 30.82
N LEU A 11 -4.20 13.68 31.46
CA LEU A 11 -3.38 12.54 31.02
C LEU A 11 -4.10 11.56 30.07
N ALA A 12 -5.36 11.79 29.74
CA ALA A 12 -6.17 10.86 28.92
C ALA A 12 -6.29 11.25 27.43
N ALA A 13 -5.46 12.19 26.94
CA ALA A 13 -5.48 12.63 25.54
C ALA A 13 -4.30 12.07 24.72
N GLY A 14 -3.81 10.88 25.06
CA GLY A 14 -2.90 10.15 24.18
C GLY A 14 -3.67 9.66 22.96
N SER A 15 -3.63 10.41 21.86
CA SER A 15 -4.18 9.98 20.57
C SER A 15 -3.58 8.63 20.21
N LEU A 16 -4.38 7.56 20.30
CA LEU A 16 -4.10 6.28 19.66
C LEU A 16 -4.25 6.49 18.15
N SER A 17 -3.28 7.13 17.52
CA SER A 17 -3.13 7.10 16.08
C SER A 17 -2.74 5.67 15.72
N SER A 18 -3.73 4.82 15.45
CA SER A 18 -3.50 3.61 14.68
C SER A 18 -2.99 4.06 13.32
N LEU A 19 -1.68 4.00 13.13
CA LEU A 19 -1.10 4.13 11.80
C LEU A 19 -1.60 2.90 11.04
N ALA A 20 -2.68 3.06 10.29
CA ALA A 20 -3.14 2.03 9.36
C ALA A 20 -1.93 1.64 8.52
N GLN A 21 -1.43 0.42 8.74
CA GLN A 21 -0.34 -0.11 7.94
C GLN A 21 -0.84 -0.15 6.50
N ILE A 22 -0.19 0.61 5.62
CA ILE A 22 -0.54 0.61 4.20
C ILE A 22 -0.25 -0.79 3.69
N ASP A 23 -1.29 -1.53 3.35
CA ASP A 23 -1.18 -2.82 2.68
C ASP A 23 -1.16 -2.58 1.17
N PRO A 24 -0.02 -2.82 0.50
CA PRO A 24 0.07 -2.65 -0.95
C PRO A 24 -0.58 -3.81 -1.72
N ALA A 25 -1.06 -4.87 -1.05
CA ALA A 25 -1.76 -5.96 -1.73
C ALA A 25 -3.03 -5.46 -2.42
N GLY A 26 -3.30 -6.01 -3.61
CA GLY A 26 -4.46 -5.65 -4.41
C GLY A 26 -4.17 -5.56 -5.90
N HIS A 27 -5.19 -5.10 -6.62
CA HIS A 27 -5.17 -4.87 -8.05
C HIS A 27 -4.86 -3.41 -8.33
N TRP A 28 -3.86 -3.18 -9.18
CA TRP A 28 -3.39 -1.84 -9.54
C TRP A 28 -3.42 -1.70 -11.05
N GLU A 29 -4.15 -0.70 -11.53
CA GLU A 29 -4.11 -0.28 -12.93
C GLU A 29 -3.34 1.03 -13.05
N GLY A 30 -2.55 1.13 -14.10
CA GLY A 30 -1.81 2.35 -14.37
C GLY A 30 -1.20 2.34 -15.75
N ALA A 31 -0.30 3.28 -15.97
CA ALA A 31 0.31 3.48 -17.26
C ALA A 31 1.74 3.99 -17.12
N ILE A 32 2.59 3.58 -18.05
CA ILE A 32 3.95 4.09 -18.21
C ILE A 32 3.95 5.01 -19.43
N ASN A 33 4.19 6.30 -19.20
CA ASN A 33 4.35 7.25 -20.30
C ASN A 33 5.72 7.02 -20.96
N THR A 34 5.68 6.64 -22.25
CA THR A 34 6.87 6.50 -23.10
C THR A 34 6.82 7.55 -24.20
N PRO A 35 7.95 7.87 -24.87
CA PRO A 35 7.91 8.79 -26.00
C PRO A 35 6.93 8.30 -27.08
N GLY A 36 5.84 9.05 -27.27
CA GLY A 36 4.85 8.80 -28.32
C GLY A 36 3.74 7.82 -27.95
N THR A 37 3.73 7.19 -26.77
CA THR A 37 2.61 6.35 -26.34
C THR A 37 2.53 6.14 -24.84
N GLU A 38 1.32 5.85 -24.36
CA GLU A 38 1.06 5.42 -23.00
C GLU A 38 0.93 3.89 -22.97
N LEU A 39 1.79 3.24 -22.19
CA LEU A 39 1.79 1.79 -22.04
C LEU A 39 0.99 1.40 -20.80
N GLY A 40 -0.25 0.94 -20.99
CA GLY A 40 -1.09 0.44 -19.90
C GLY A 40 -0.49 -0.79 -19.22
N ILE A 41 -0.49 -0.80 -17.90
CA ILE A 41 -0.02 -1.89 -17.04
C ILE A 41 -1.07 -2.28 -16.01
N ILE A 42 -1.09 -3.56 -15.68
CA ILE A 42 -1.89 -4.12 -14.59
C ILE A 42 -0.92 -4.84 -13.66
N VAL A 43 -0.92 -4.49 -12.38
CA VAL A 43 -0.10 -5.14 -11.35
C VAL A 43 -1.01 -5.76 -10.31
N GLU A 44 -0.80 -7.05 -10.05
CA GLU A 44 -1.47 -7.77 -8.98
C GLU A 44 -0.46 -8.03 -7.87
N LEU A 45 -0.71 -7.48 -6.68
CA LEU A 45 0.13 -7.65 -5.49
C LEU A 45 -0.61 -8.50 -4.45
N LYS A 46 0.11 -9.41 -3.80
CA LYS A 46 -0.44 -10.28 -2.74
C LYS A 46 0.60 -10.58 -1.68
N GLN A 47 0.13 -10.80 -0.46
CA GLN A 47 0.96 -11.30 0.63
C GLN A 47 0.99 -12.83 0.61
N GLU A 48 2.18 -13.42 0.48
CA GLU A 48 2.41 -14.86 0.58
C GLU A 48 3.46 -15.15 1.64
N ALA A 49 3.10 -15.91 2.68
CA ALA A 49 4.00 -16.28 3.78
C ALA A 49 4.74 -15.08 4.42
N GLY A 50 4.09 -13.90 4.47
CA GLY A 50 4.67 -12.67 5.02
C GLY A 50 5.58 -11.91 4.06
N VAL A 51 5.68 -12.34 2.80
CA VAL A 51 6.43 -11.65 1.74
C VAL A 51 5.45 -11.12 0.69
N LEU A 52 5.70 -9.91 0.21
CA LEU A 52 4.95 -9.32 -0.88
C LEU A 52 5.42 -9.93 -2.20
N VAL A 53 4.51 -10.51 -2.96
CA VAL A 53 4.76 -11.03 -4.30
C VAL A 53 3.80 -10.39 -5.28
N GLY A 54 4.13 -10.43 -6.57
CA GLY A 54 3.25 -9.83 -7.55
C GLY A 54 3.49 -10.28 -8.97
N THR A 55 2.53 -9.93 -9.83
CA THR A 55 2.61 -10.15 -11.27
C THR A 55 2.29 -8.87 -12.02
N ILE A 56 2.79 -8.77 -13.25
CA ILE A 56 2.49 -7.67 -14.16
C ILE A 56 1.90 -8.20 -15.47
N SER A 57 0.90 -7.50 -15.99
CA SER A 57 0.36 -7.70 -17.34
C SER A 57 0.50 -6.42 -18.15
N ILE A 58 0.82 -6.57 -19.44
CA ILE A 58 0.97 -5.47 -20.39
C ILE A 58 0.15 -5.84 -21.64
N PRO A 59 -1.14 -5.47 -21.72
CA PRO A 59 -2.06 -5.96 -22.75
C PRO A 59 -1.59 -5.67 -24.18
N ALA A 60 -1.06 -4.46 -24.42
CA ALA A 60 -0.55 -4.05 -25.73
C ALA A 60 0.63 -4.91 -26.23
N GLN A 61 1.31 -5.60 -25.32
CA GLN A 61 2.43 -6.51 -25.61
C GLN A 61 2.03 -8.00 -25.49
N GLY A 62 0.77 -8.29 -25.17
CA GLY A 62 0.30 -9.66 -24.94
C GLY A 62 0.86 -10.34 -23.69
N LEU A 63 1.59 -9.62 -22.84
CA LEU A 63 2.14 -10.14 -21.58
C LEU A 63 1.03 -10.24 -20.53
N LYS A 64 0.91 -11.40 -19.89
CA LYS A 64 -0.11 -11.68 -18.88
C LYS A 64 0.51 -12.34 -17.66
N ALA A 65 0.21 -11.81 -16.48
CA ALA A 65 0.57 -12.36 -15.17
C ALA A 65 2.06 -12.78 -15.06
N MET A 66 2.96 -11.99 -15.65
CA MET A 66 4.40 -12.25 -15.56
C MET A 66 4.89 -11.98 -14.14
N PRO A 67 5.67 -12.87 -13.51
CA PRO A 67 6.12 -12.69 -12.13
C PRO A 67 7.08 -11.51 -12.00
N LEU A 68 6.87 -10.68 -10.98
CA LEU A 68 7.81 -9.62 -10.60
C LEU A 68 8.94 -10.21 -9.75
N ALA A 69 10.18 -9.94 -10.12
CA ALA A 69 11.34 -10.58 -9.50
C ALA A 69 11.68 -10.05 -8.09
N ASN A 70 11.42 -8.78 -7.81
CA ASN A 70 11.81 -8.11 -6.56
C ASN A 70 10.74 -7.11 -6.12
N VAL A 71 9.75 -7.58 -5.38
CA VAL A 71 8.70 -6.75 -4.78
C VAL A 71 9.08 -6.48 -3.32
N LYS A 72 9.16 -5.21 -2.91
CA LYS A 72 9.64 -4.76 -1.59
C LYS A 72 8.88 -3.54 -1.11
#